data_AF-A0A974X8D9-F1
#
_entry.id   AF-A0A974X8D9-F1
#
_cell.length_a   1.000
_cell.length_b   1.000
_cell.length_c   1.000
_cell.angle_alpha   90.00
_cell.angle_beta   90.00
_cell.angle_gamma   90.00
#
_symmetry.space_group_name_H-M   'P 1'
#
loop_
_entity.id
_entity.type
_entity.pdbx_description
1 polymer ?
#
loop_
_entity_poly.entity_id
_entity_poly.type
_entity_poly.pdbx_seq_one_letter_code
_entity_poly.pdbx_strand_id
1 'polypeptide(L)'
;MKRVVLIIFILMIIFSWGFVIESGEKNHDKYNLLLENAQNYMEKEIYIEALNCYKEALKLSPNDYNIKLNILNVYKSASMYNSFEQYCQQLMNENSTDELIVMLGDYYVDCNKHDRAIEWYKENLNNAVDKDVIHNKLQSLRGKYDLGYDYYTYISDFKNGCAVFKKGEKYGILNINGCVVLKAKFEFINIFDNDKKLRLAPVKLEGEYYYVDKNGFKRLAPDNTYEYLGTFSKEGYALVKAKGKYGFVDRKFNEMHEFYDYATSFNDGVAVVKMDDKYKIINTKFEDVTDNTYDGVKVSNINYASRCELLFLNKNGKYLLVDCYGKEITEPIYDDVDFFVNSLEYAAVKINGLWGFIDKNGKTVINPTYQNAHSFSCGLAPVQIDKLWGYIDKNESVIIEPQFNGAKSFNKNGVGAVLKSSWRTITLKYFEK
;
A
#
# COMPACT_ATOMS: atom_id res chain seq x y z
N MET A 1 78.00 -17.54 39.34
CA MET A 1 77.16 -16.70 38.44
C MET A 1 75.87 -17.40 37.99
N LYS A 2 75.90 -18.59 37.36
CA LYS A 2 74.67 -19.24 36.82
C LYS A 2 73.52 -19.48 37.82
N ARG A 3 73.81 -19.84 39.08
CA ARG A 3 72.77 -20.05 40.12
C ARG A 3 72.12 -18.75 40.63
N VAL A 4 72.85 -17.63 40.64
CA VAL A 4 72.32 -16.33 41.10
C VAL A 4 71.41 -15.72 40.03
N VAL A 5 71.75 -15.87 38.74
CA VAL A 5 70.90 -15.43 37.62
C VAL A 5 69.57 -16.18 37.58
N LEU A 6 69.56 -17.48 37.90
CA LEU A 6 68.35 -18.30 37.94
C LEU A 6 67.38 -17.84 39.05
N ILE A 7 67.90 -17.49 40.23
CA ILE A 7 67.09 -17.00 41.37
C ILE A 7 66.48 -15.64 41.05
N ILE A 8 67.21 -14.74 40.40
CA ILE A 8 66.69 -13.44 39.96
C ILE A 8 65.57 -13.61 38.93
N PHE A 9 65.72 -14.54 37.98
CA PHE A 9 64.67 -14.84 37.00
C PHE A 9 63.40 -15.37 37.66
N ILE A 10 63.53 -16.28 38.63
CA ILE A 10 62.39 -16.83 39.37
C ILE A 10 61.69 -15.72 40.19
N LEU A 11 62.45 -14.82 40.83
CA LEU A 11 61.89 -13.68 41.56
C LEU A 11 61.18 -12.70 40.63
N MET A 12 61.71 -12.41 39.44
CA MET A 12 61.04 -11.55 38.46
C MET A 12 59.74 -12.19 37.93
N ILE A 13 59.72 -13.52 37.75
CA ILE A 13 58.49 -14.24 37.39
C ILE A 13 57.49 -14.16 38.54
N ILE A 14 57.87 -14.48 39.78
CA ILE A 14 56.97 -14.40 40.94
C ILE A 14 56.45 -12.97 41.15
N PHE A 15 57.30 -11.96 40.97
CA PHE A 15 56.91 -10.55 41.09
C PHE A 15 55.98 -10.11 39.94
N SER A 16 56.24 -10.58 38.72
CA SER A 16 55.38 -10.36 37.56
C SER A 16 54.01 -11.01 37.76
N TRP A 17 53.96 -12.27 38.20
CA TRP A 17 52.71 -12.99 38.49
C TRP A 17 51.97 -12.39 39.69
N GLY A 18 52.66 -11.98 40.76
CA GLY A 18 52.06 -11.31 41.91
C GLY A 18 51.44 -9.95 41.54
N PHE A 19 52.14 -9.16 40.73
CA PHE A 19 51.62 -7.89 40.21
C PHE A 19 50.44 -8.09 39.25
N VAL A 20 50.48 -9.12 38.41
CA VAL A 20 49.38 -9.49 37.50
C VAL A 20 48.13 -9.94 38.27
N ILE A 21 48.30 -10.72 39.35
CA ILE A 21 47.19 -11.16 40.20
C ILE A 21 46.57 -9.99 40.97
N GLU A 22 47.39 -9.14 41.62
CA GLU A 22 46.89 -7.98 42.39
C GLU A 22 46.23 -6.93 41.48
N SER A 23 46.76 -6.71 40.28
CA SER A 23 46.15 -5.80 39.30
C SER A 23 44.87 -6.38 38.69
N GLY A 24 44.78 -7.70 38.51
CA GLY A 24 43.56 -8.39 38.09
C GLY A 24 42.44 -8.24 39.11
N GLU A 25 42.73 -8.40 40.40
CA GLU A 25 41.76 -8.29 41.50
C GLU A 25 41.21 -6.86 41.63
N LYS A 26 42.08 -5.84 41.63
CA LYS A 26 41.68 -4.42 41.63
C LYS A 26 40.81 -4.02 40.44
N ASN A 27 41.10 -4.57 39.25
CA ASN A 27 40.31 -4.31 38.06
C ASN A 27 38.92 -4.96 38.14
N HIS A 28 38.81 -6.13 38.76
CA HIS A 28 37.53 -6.81 38.97
C HIS A 28 36.62 -6.03 39.93
N ASP A 29 37.15 -5.58 41.07
CA ASP A 29 36.39 -4.78 42.03
C ASP A 29 35.92 -3.44 41.43
N LYS A 30 36.81 -2.77 40.69
CA LYS A 30 36.48 -1.53 39.98
C LYS A 30 35.38 -1.75 38.93
N TYR A 31 35.44 -2.86 38.19
CA TYR A 31 34.44 -3.21 37.19
C TYR A 31 33.06 -3.40 37.83
N ASN A 32 32.94 -4.18 38.90
CA ASN A 32 31.68 -4.42 39.59
C ASN A 32 31.08 -3.13 40.17
N LEU A 33 31.93 -2.29 40.77
CA LEU A 33 31.52 -0.99 41.31
C LEU A 33 30.99 -0.03 40.21
N LEU A 34 31.59 -0.05 39.02
CA LEU A 34 31.11 0.75 37.89
C LEU A 34 29.73 0.30 37.43
N LEU A 35 29.46 -1.02 37.41
CA LEU A 35 28.15 -1.55 37.03
C LEU A 35 27.06 -1.20 38.05
N GLU A 36 27.36 -1.35 39.35
CA GLU A 36 26.43 -0.98 40.42
C GLU A 36 26.08 0.51 40.39
N ASN A 37 27.09 1.37 40.20
CA ASN A 37 26.88 2.81 40.04
C ASN A 37 26.05 3.13 38.80
N ALA A 38 26.33 2.48 37.66
CA ALA A 38 25.59 2.69 36.43
C ALA A 38 24.10 2.33 36.59
N GLN A 39 23.81 1.21 37.25
CA GLN A 39 22.44 0.78 37.55
C GLN A 39 21.72 1.76 38.48
N ASN A 40 22.36 2.19 39.57
CA ASN A 40 21.82 3.20 40.49
C ASN A 40 21.56 4.54 39.77
N TYR A 41 22.42 4.94 38.83
CA TYR A 41 22.17 6.12 38.00
C TYR A 41 21.01 5.92 37.02
N MET A 42 20.87 4.73 36.42
CA MET A 42 19.72 4.40 35.57
C MET A 42 18.40 4.46 36.34
N GLU A 43 18.34 3.91 37.55
CA GLU A 43 17.16 3.96 38.44
C GLU A 43 16.77 5.40 38.81
N LYS A 44 17.76 6.29 38.87
CA LYS A 44 17.57 7.73 39.14
C LYS A 44 17.41 8.58 37.88
N GLU A 45 17.35 7.97 36.69
CA GLU A 45 17.28 8.64 35.39
C GLU A 45 18.46 9.58 35.09
N ILE A 46 19.63 9.33 35.69
CA ILE A 46 20.88 10.10 35.52
C ILE A 46 21.71 9.47 34.39
N TYR A 47 21.21 9.58 33.16
CA TYR A 47 21.71 8.78 32.03
C TYR A 47 23.15 9.08 31.60
N ILE A 48 23.61 10.33 31.69
CA ILE A 48 24.97 10.68 31.28
C ILE A 48 26.01 10.04 32.20
N GLU A 49 25.75 10.01 33.51
CA GLU A 49 26.65 9.36 34.46
C GLU A 49 26.58 7.84 34.35
N ALA A 50 25.38 7.27 34.13
CA ALA A 50 25.25 5.86 33.80
C ALA A 50 26.07 5.49 32.56
N LEU A 51 25.99 6.29 31.50
CA LEU A 51 26.73 6.09 30.26
C LEU A 51 28.25 6.15 30.49
N ASN A 52 28.72 7.10 31.28
CA ASN A 52 30.14 7.23 31.65
C ASN A 52 30.61 5.97 32.37
N CYS A 53 29.84 5.50 33.36
CA CYS A 53 30.16 4.27 34.09
C CYS A 53 30.23 3.04 33.17
N TYR A 54 29.25 2.84 32.28
CA TYR A 54 29.28 1.73 31.33
C TYR A 54 30.43 1.82 30.32
N LYS A 55 30.77 3.02 29.83
CA LYS A 55 31.92 3.22 28.93
C LYS A 55 33.25 2.91 29.62
N GLU A 56 33.41 3.31 30.88
CA GLU A 56 34.60 2.94 31.68
C GLU A 56 34.64 1.43 31.96
N ALA A 57 33.50 0.80 32.25
CA ALA A 57 33.41 -0.65 32.44
C ALA A 57 33.79 -1.41 31.16
N LEU A 58 33.35 -0.92 29.99
CA LEU A 58 33.69 -1.50 28.70
C LEU A 58 35.20 -1.41 28.39
N LYS A 59 35.91 -0.39 28.87
CA LYS A 59 37.38 -0.32 28.75
C LYS A 59 38.08 -1.44 29.52
N LEU A 60 37.51 -1.85 30.65
CA LEU A 60 38.04 -2.94 31.48
C LEU A 60 37.69 -4.33 30.89
N SER A 61 36.55 -4.44 30.21
CA SER A 61 36.10 -5.67 29.53
C SER A 61 35.57 -5.39 28.12
N PRO A 62 36.44 -5.19 27.11
CA PRO A 62 36.04 -4.70 25.77
C PRO A 62 35.11 -5.64 24.98
N ASN A 63 35.13 -6.92 25.30
CA ASN A 63 34.33 -7.95 24.62
C ASN A 63 33.02 -8.27 25.35
N ASP A 64 32.72 -7.56 26.44
CA ASP A 64 31.48 -7.76 27.18
C ASP A 64 30.28 -7.23 26.41
N TYR A 65 29.53 -8.16 25.82
CA TYR A 65 28.35 -7.84 25.02
C TYR A 65 27.21 -7.26 25.87
N ASN A 66 27.06 -7.66 27.13
CA ASN A 66 26.01 -7.13 28.00
C ASN A 66 26.23 -5.64 28.29
N ILE A 67 27.49 -5.20 28.46
CA ILE A 67 27.79 -3.77 28.61
C ILE A 67 27.43 -3.00 27.34
N LYS A 68 27.74 -3.56 26.16
CA LYS A 68 27.36 -2.95 24.87
C LYS A 68 25.84 -2.78 24.77
N LEU A 69 25.05 -3.78 25.17
CA LEU A 69 23.59 -3.68 25.24
C LEU A 69 23.11 -2.65 26.27
N ASN A 70 23.74 -2.58 27.45
CA ASN A 70 23.40 -1.58 28.46
C ASN A 70 23.66 -0.14 27.98
N ILE A 71 24.73 0.09 27.22
CA ILE A 71 25.00 1.39 26.57
C ILE A 71 23.88 1.75 25.59
N LEU A 72 23.39 0.79 24.79
CA LEU A 72 22.22 1.01 23.92
C LEU A 72 20.96 1.36 24.73
N ASN A 73 20.70 0.64 25.83
CA ASN A 73 19.57 0.93 26.72
C ASN A 73 19.63 2.34 27.32
N VAL A 74 20.84 2.82 27.66
CA VAL A 74 21.04 4.19 28.14
C VAL A 74 20.73 5.20 27.02
N TYR A 75 21.27 5.00 25.81
CA TYR A 75 20.95 5.88 24.68
C TYR A 75 19.46 5.91 24.35
N LYS A 76 18.78 4.75 24.43
CA LYS A 76 17.32 4.65 24.26
C LYS A 76 16.58 5.46 25.32
N SER A 77 16.89 5.23 26.59
CA SER A 77 16.24 5.90 27.74
C SER A 77 16.47 7.42 27.73
N ALA A 78 17.66 7.85 27.34
CA ALA A 78 18.02 9.26 27.20
C ALA A 78 17.51 9.93 25.91
N SER A 79 16.77 9.21 25.05
CA SER A 79 16.33 9.70 23.73
C SER A 79 17.49 10.22 22.85
N MET A 80 18.68 9.64 22.98
CA MET A 80 19.88 10.01 22.21
C MET A 80 19.89 9.31 20.85
N TYR A 81 18.96 9.69 19.96
CA TYR A 81 18.68 8.97 18.70
C TYR A 81 19.90 8.71 17.83
N ASN A 82 20.70 9.75 17.55
CA ASN A 82 21.86 9.62 16.67
C ASN A 82 22.92 8.70 17.27
N SER A 83 23.13 8.79 18.59
CA SER A 83 24.09 7.95 19.30
C SER A 83 23.64 6.49 19.37
N PHE A 84 22.34 6.26 19.60
CA PHE A 84 21.75 4.93 19.57
C PHE A 84 21.96 4.26 18.20
N GLU A 85 21.58 4.95 17.13
CA GLU A 85 21.67 4.41 15.77
C GLU A 85 23.12 4.10 15.39
N GLN A 86 24.04 5.06 15.58
CA GLN A 86 25.45 4.89 15.25
C GLN A 86 26.09 3.74 16.02
N TYR A 87 25.79 3.64 17.32
CA TYR A 87 26.36 2.59 18.15
C TYR A 87 25.77 1.22 17.79
N CYS A 88 24.46 1.13 17.52
CA CYS A 88 23.85 -0.12 17.08
C CYS A 88 24.43 -0.58 15.72
N GLN A 89 24.61 0.34 14.77
CA GLN A 89 25.27 0.05 13.49
C GLN A 89 26.70 -0.44 13.66
N GLN A 90 27.45 0.16 14.58
CA GLN A 90 28.78 -0.34 14.94
C GLN A 90 28.72 -1.79 15.44
N LEU A 91 27.81 -2.10 16.37
CA LEU A 91 27.67 -3.47 16.90
C LEU A 91 27.27 -4.48 15.81
N MET A 92 26.39 -4.09 14.89
CA MET A 92 26.00 -4.96 13.78
C MET A 92 27.15 -5.23 12.79
N ASN A 93 28.03 -4.24 12.58
CA ASN A 93 29.22 -4.44 11.77
C ASN A 93 30.24 -5.38 12.43
N GLU A 94 30.27 -5.46 13.76
CA GLU A 94 31.10 -6.41 14.51
C GLU A 94 30.50 -7.82 14.45
N ASN A 95 29.22 -7.96 14.79
CA ASN A 95 28.47 -9.20 14.72
C ASN A 95 26.96 -8.91 14.67
N SER A 96 26.38 -9.03 13.48
CA SER A 96 24.94 -8.82 13.28
C SER A 96 24.14 -9.95 13.92
N THR A 97 23.16 -9.59 14.75
CA THR A 97 22.23 -10.53 15.40
C THR A 97 20.79 -10.08 15.19
N ASP A 98 19.87 -11.04 15.24
CA ASP A 98 18.43 -10.74 15.16
C ASP A 98 17.98 -9.78 16.28
N GLU A 99 18.58 -9.90 17.47
CA GLU A 99 18.34 -8.98 18.59
C GLU A 99 18.67 -7.53 18.23
N LEU A 100 19.84 -7.27 17.62
CA LEU A 100 20.24 -5.91 17.21
C LEU A 100 19.36 -5.37 16.08
N ILE A 101 19.01 -6.22 15.11
CA ILE A 101 18.08 -5.86 14.03
C ILE A 101 16.73 -5.43 14.62
N VAL A 102 16.18 -6.25 15.52
CA VAL A 102 14.92 -5.95 16.21
C VAL A 102 15.03 -4.69 17.05
N MET A 103 16.11 -4.54 17.81
CA MET A 103 16.29 -3.40 18.72
C MET A 103 16.32 -2.07 17.98
N LEU A 104 17.05 -1.97 16.86
CA LEU A 104 17.10 -0.74 16.06
C LEU A 104 15.78 -0.48 15.34
N GLY A 105 15.15 -1.52 14.80
CA GLY A 105 13.84 -1.39 14.17
C GLY A 105 12.75 -0.94 15.15
N ASP A 106 12.68 -1.55 16.34
CA ASP A 106 11.72 -1.21 17.39
C ASP A 106 11.98 0.22 17.88
N TYR A 107 13.25 0.62 17.99
CA TYR A 107 13.59 2.00 18.32
C TYR A 107 13.05 2.98 17.27
N TYR A 108 13.14 2.68 15.98
CA TYR A 108 12.52 3.53 14.95
C TYR A 108 10.99 3.59 15.09
N VAL A 109 10.34 2.48 15.45
CA VAL A 109 8.89 2.45 15.71
C VAL A 109 8.55 3.33 16.91
N ASP A 110 9.27 3.19 18.03
CA ASP A 110 9.11 3.99 19.25
C ASP A 110 9.27 5.51 18.96
N CYS A 111 10.12 5.86 17.99
CA CYS A 111 10.32 7.22 17.51
C CYS A 111 9.22 7.72 16.54
N ASN A 112 8.16 6.95 16.28
CA ASN A 112 7.19 7.16 15.21
C ASN A 112 7.81 7.26 13.79
N LYS A 113 9.03 6.74 13.59
CA LYS A 113 9.73 6.68 12.30
C LYS A 113 9.40 5.38 11.56
N HIS A 114 8.12 5.13 11.34
CA HIS A 114 7.64 3.87 10.74
C HIS A 114 8.28 3.57 9.38
N ASP A 115 8.46 4.57 8.51
CA ASP A 115 9.09 4.38 7.19
C ASP A 115 10.50 3.78 7.32
N ARG A 116 11.30 4.33 8.24
CA ARG A 116 12.66 3.87 8.51
C ARG A 116 12.67 2.50 9.17
N ALA A 117 11.73 2.22 10.07
CA ALA A 117 11.57 0.89 10.66
C ALA A 117 11.27 -0.17 9.59
N ILE A 118 10.34 0.12 8.67
CA ILE A 118 9.94 -0.79 7.60
C ILE A 118 11.09 -1.03 6.62
N GLU A 119 11.79 0.02 6.21
CA GLU A 119 12.99 -0.07 5.37
C GLU A 119 14.06 -0.93 6.05
N TRP A 120 14.35 -0.63 7.31
CA TRP A 120 15.32 -1.35 8.13
C TRP A 120 15.01 -2.85 8.24
N TYR A 121 13.78 -3.22 8.56
CA TYR A 121 13.39 -4.62 8.64
C TYR A 121 13.43 -5.33 7.28
N LYS A 122 13.06 -4.66 6.19
CA LYS A 122 13.12 -5.25 4.84
C LYS A 122 14.55 -5.53 4.40
N GLU A 123 15.46 -4.60 4.66
CA GLU A 123 16.88 -4.75 4.30
C GLU A 123 17.53 -5.90 5.06
N ASN A 124 17.12 -6.12 6.32
CA ASN A 124 17.71 -7.13 7.18
C ASN A 124 16.96 -8.48 7.18
N LEU A 125 15.79 -8.58 6.52
CA LEU A 125 14.98 -9.81 6.49
C LEU A 125 15.76 -11.03 5.97
N ASN A 126 16.61 -10.84 4.96
CA ASN A 126 17.40 -11.95 4.40
C ASN A 126 18.65 -12.27 5.22
N ASN A 127 19.09 -11.35 6.07
CA ASN A 127 20.27 -11.49 6.92
C ASN A 127 19.92 -12.08 8.29
N ALA A 128 18.66 -11.98 8.71
CA ALA A 128 18.19 -12.55 9.96
C ALA A 128 18.27 -14.09 9.95
N VAL A 129 18.69 -14.66 11.08
CA VAL A 129 18.73 -16.11 11.29
C VAL A 129 17.30 -16.63 11.40
N ASP A 130 16.49 -16.00 12.24
CA ASP A 130 15.05 -16.22 12.36
C ASP A 130 14.29 -15.15 11.57
N LYS A 131 13.91 -15.50 10.34
CA LYS A 131 13.14 -14.61 9.46
C LYS A 131 11.73 -14.34 9.98
N ASP A 132 11.16 -15.24 10.76
CA ASP A 132 9.80 -15.10 11.28
C ASP A 132 9.73 -13.97 12.30
N VAL A 133 10.80 -13.75 13.08
CA VAL A 133 10.90 -12.60 13.99
C VAL A 133 10.78 -11.28 13.23
N ILE A 134 11.54 -11.11 12.15
CA ILE A 134 11.50 -9.89 11.34
C ILE A 134 10.19 -9.77 10.57
N HIS A 135 9.67 -10.89 10.07
CA HIS A 135 8.37 -10.93 9.41
C HIS A 135 7.26 -10.46 10.36
N ASN A 136 7.21 -10.97 11.59
CA ASN A 136 6.24 -10.56 12.61
C ASN A 136 6.34 -9.07 12.95
N LYS A 137 7.56 -8.50 12.99
CA LYS A 137 7.76 -7.06 13.17
C LYS A 137 7.18 -6.26 11.99
N LEU A 138 7.42 -6.69 10.75
CA LEU A 138 6.79 -6.08 9.57
C LEU A 138 5.26 -6.21 9.60
N GLN A 139 4.72 -7.38 9.95
CA GLN A 139 3.28 -7.61 10.08
C GLN A 139 2.65 -6.66 11.10
N SER A 140 3.31 -6.41 12.24
CA SER A 140 2.84 -5.47 13.26
C SER A 140 2.71 -4.02 12.78
N LEU A 141 3.38 -3.68 11.68
CA LEU A 141 3.34 -2.36 11.05
C LEU A 141 2.30 -2.26 9.94
N ARG A 142 1.59 -3.35 9.61
CA ARG A 142 0.42 -3.29 8.73
C ARG A 142 -0.65 -2.41 9.35
N GLY A 143 -1.39 -1.70 8.51
CA GLY A 143 -2.42 -0.77 8.95
C GLY A 143 -1.88 0.58 9.44
N LYS A 144 -0.57 0.78 9.57
CA LYS A 144 0.00 2.12 9.68
C LYS A 144 -0.14 2.83 8.32
N TYR A 145 -0.67 4.05 8.34
CA TYR A 145 -0.89 4.84 7.13
C TYR A 145 -0.66 6.34 7.39
N ASP A 146 -0.33 7.07 6.32
CA ASP A 146 -0.40 8.53 6.30
C ASP A 146 -1.77 8.97 5.80
N LEU A 147 -2.32 10.02 6.44
CA LEU A 147 -3.55 10.67 5.98
C LEU A 147 -3.19 11.91 5.15
N GLY A 148 -3.56 11.92 3.87
CA GLY A 148 -3.28 13.04 2.96
C GLY A 148 -3.95 14.33 3.43
N TYR A 149 -3.25 15.46 3.36
CA TYR A 149 -3.72 16.76 3.87
C TYR A 149 -4.92 17.33 3.11
N ASP A 150 -4.96 17.11 1.79
CA ASP A 150 -6.04 17.61 0.94
C ASP A 150 -7.35 16.86 1.18
N TYR A 151 -8.45 17.62 1.05
CA TYR A 151 -9.82 17.13 1.17
C TYR A 151 -10.60 17.38 -0.12
N TYR A 152 -11.50 16.46 -0.40
CA TYR A 152 -12.24 16.37 -1.65
C TYR A 152 -13.70 16.03 -1.40
N THR A 153 -14.56 16.44 -2.31
CA THR A 153 -15.98 16.05 -2.32
C THR A 153 -16.15 14.64 -2.87
N TYR A 154 -15.21 14.18 -3.71
CA TYR A 154 -15.24 12.86 -4.36
C TYR A 154 -13.85 12.48 -4.90
N ILE A 155 -13.52 11.18 -4.99
CA ILE A 155 -12.20 10.69 -5.45
C ILE A 155 -12.21 9.61 -6.57
N SER A 156 -13.27 9.08 -7.15
CA SER A 156 -13.17 7.96 -8.15
C SER A 156 -12.28 6.78 -7.71
N ASP A 157 -12.18 5.74 -8.54
CA ASP A 157 -11.25 4.64 -8.26
C ASP A 157 -9.95 4.86 -9.04
N PHE A 158 -8.86 4.27 -8.54
CA PHE A 158 -7.59 4.33 -9.26
C PHE A 158 -7.59 3.36 -10.44
N LYS A 159 -7.32 3.90 -11.63
CA LYS A 159 -7.14 3.15 -12.86
C LYS A 159 -6.13 3.89 -13.73
N ASN A 160 -5.34 3.13 -14.50
CA ASN A 160 -4.25 3.67 -15.31
C ASN A 160 -3.22 4.49 -14.49
N GLY A 161 -3.10 4.24 -13.18
CA GLY A 161 -2.17 4.99 -12.33
C GLY A 161 -2.61 6.42 -12.00
N CYS A 162 -3.90 6.72 -12.04
CA CYS A 162 -4.47 7.98 -11.57
C CYS A 162 -5.91 7.81 -11.08
N ALA A 163 -6.43 8.82 -10.40
CA ALA A 163 -7.83 8.93 -10.00
C ALA A 163 -8.35 10.36 -10.25
N VAL A 164 -9.64 10.48 -10.55
CA VAL A 164 -10.31 11.77 -10.71
C VAL A 164 -10.85 12.23 -9.37
N PHE A 165 -10.48 13.43 -8.93
CA PHE A 165 -11.04 14.03 -7.74
C PHE A 165 -11.97 15.21 -8.08
N LYS A 166 -12.95 15.46 -7.22
CA LYS A 166 -13.81 16.66 -7.25
C LYS A 166 -13.54 17.51 -6.02
N LYS A 167 -13.39 18.81 -6.21
CA LYS A 167 -13.33 19.80 -5.12
C LYS A 167 -14.36 20.91 -5.43
N GLY A 168 -15.43 20.97 -4.64
CA GLY A 168 -16.61 21.76 -5.00
C GLY A 168 -17.23 21.23 -6.29
N GLU A 169 -17.39 22.10 -7.28
CA GLU A 169 -17.97 21.75 -8.60
C GLU A 169 -16.94 21.47 -9.69
N LYS A 170 -15.65 21.49 -9.36
CA LYS A 170 -14.57 21.31 -10.36
C LYS A 170 -13.79 20.03 -10.14
N TYR A 171 -13.30 19.46 -11.24
CA TYR A 171 -12.58 18.20 -11.25
C TYR A 171 -11.11 18.36 -11.61
N GLY A 172 -10.28 17.48 -11.04
CA GLY A 172 -8.85 17.36 -11.30
C GLY A 172 -8.40 15.89 -11.25
N ILE A 173 -7.08 15.65 -11.34
CA ILE A 173 -6.50 14.29 -11.33
C ILE A 173 -5.43 14.18 -10.25
N LEU A 174 -5.48 13.07 -9.49
CA LEU A 174 -4.42 12.56 -8.64
C LEU A 174 -3.59 11.52 -9.42
N ASN A 175 -2.26 11.51 -9.23
CA ASN A 175 -1.42 10.39 -9.69
C ASN A 175 -1.57 9.18 -8.76
N ILE A 176 -0.94 8.05 -9.12
CA ILE A 176 -0.93 6.81 -8.34
C ILE A 176 -0.47 6.97 -6.87
N ASN A 177 0.32 8.00 -6.57
CA ASN A 177 0.78 8.29 -5.21
C ASN A 177 -0.18 9.22 -4.44
N GLY A 178 -1.34 9.56 -5.01
CA GLY A 178 -2.33 10.45 -4.40
C GLY A 178 -2.00 11.94 -4.53
N CYS A 179 -0.97 12.33 -5.28
CA CYS A 179 -0.60 13.74 -5.47
C CYS A 179 -1.38 14.36 -6.64
N VAL A 180 -1.84 15.60 -6.46
CA VAL A 180 -2.51 16.38 -7.52
C VAL A 180 -1.54 16.61 -8.70
N VAL A 181 -1.91 16.12 -9.88
CA VAL A 181 -1.19 16.39 -11.14
C VAL A 181 -1.94 17.36 -12.04
N LEU A 182 -3.28 17.33 -12.01
CA LEU A 182 -4.11 18.37 -12.61
C LEU A 182 -5.01 18.96 -11.53
N LYS A 183 -4.90 20.28 -11.32
CA LYS A 183 -5.72 21.01 -10.34
C LYS A 183 -7.20 20.99 -10.74
N ALA A 184 -8.08 21.08 -9.75
CA ALA A 184 -9.52 21.17 -9.99
C ALA A 184 -9.89 22.48 -10.69
N LYS A 185 -10.18 22.39 -11.99
CA LYS A 185 -10.66 23.53 -12.81
C LYS A 185 -11.66 23.12 -13.90
N PHE A 186 -11.72 21.83 -14.23
CA PHE A 186 -12.55 21.32 -15.31
C PHE A 186 -13.99 21.09 -14.84
N GLU A 187 -14.95 21.28 -15.73
CA GLU A 187 -16.37 20.91 -15.51
C GLU A 187 -16.53 19.39 -15.53
N PHE A 188 -15.71 18.72 -16.33
CA PHE A 188 -15.60 17.26 -16.37
C PHE A 188 -14.16 16.89 -16.72
N ILE A 189 -13.70 15.77 -16.17
CA ILE A 189 -12.45 15.12 -16.56
C ILE A 189 -12.60 13.62 -16.33
N ASN A 190 -12.02 12.81 -17.21
CA ASN A 190 -11.83 11.38 -16.96
C ASN A 190 -10.33 11.09 -16.78
N ILE A 191 -9.99 9.88 -16.35
CA ILE A 191 -8.60 9.46 -16.13
C ILE A 191 -7.77 9.54 -17.41
N PHE A 192 -6.44 9.62 -17.24
CA PHE A 192 -5.51 9.49 -18.36
C PHE A 192 -5.59 8.09 -18.98
N ASP A 193 -5.39 8.03 -20.30
CA ASP A 193 -5.15 6.78 -21.01
C ASP A 193 -3.83 6.10 -20.57
N ASN A 194 -3.61 4.90 -21.11
CA ASN A 194 -2.46 4.05 -20.83
C ASN A 194 -1.29 4.25 -21.82
N ASP A 195 -1.32 5.30 -22.65
CA ASP A 195 -0.25 5.54 -23.61
C ASP A 195 1.08 5.82 -22.88
N LYS A 196 2.17 5.17 -23.31
CA LYS A 196 3.49 5.31 -22.64
C LYS A 196 4.21 6.61 -22.99
N LYS A 197 3.92 7.21 -24.15
CA LYS A 197 4.61 8.40 -24.68
C LYS A 197 3.83 9.66 -24.39
N LEU A 198 2.53 9.67 -24.71
CA LEU A 198 1.66 10.83 -24.57
C LEU A 198 0.36 10.43 -23.90
N ARG A 199 0.35 10.54 -22.57
CA ARG A 199 -0.85 10.29 -21.77
C ARG A 199 -1.85 11.40 -21.94
N LEU A 200 -3.08 11.05 -22.32
CA LEU A 200 -4.15 11.99 -22.59
C LEU A 200 -5.37 11.73 -21.70
N ALA A 201 -5.94 12.80 -21.14
CA ALA A 201 -7.19 12.78 -20.39
C ALA A 201 -8.24 13.63 -21.12
N PRO A 202 -9.46 13.14 -21.34
CA PRO A 202 -10.55 13.96 -21.87
C PRO A 202 -11.01 14.92 -20.77
N VAL A 203 -11.27 16.16 -21.15
CA VAL A 203 -11.77 17.22 -20.29
C VAL A 203 -12.93 17.94 -20.95
N LYS A 204 -13.80 18.52 -20.12
CA LYS A 204 -14.75 19.54 -20.51
C LYS A 204 -14.44 20.83 -19.76
N LEU A 205 -14.31 21.93 -20.51
CA LEU A 205 -14.11 23.27 -19.95
C LEU A 205 -14.79 24.27 -20.87
N GLU A 206 -15.59 25.18 -20.30
CA GLU A 206 -16.33 26.19 -21.05
C GLU A 206 -17.27 25.54 -22.09
N GLY A 207 -17.88 24.41 -21.73
CA GLY A 207 -18.79 23.67 -22.62
C GLY A 207 -18.11 22.76 -23.64
N GLU A 208 -16.80 22.91 -23.87
CA GLU A 208 -16.07 22.24 -24.95
C GLU A 208 -15.29 21.01 -24.47
N TYR A 209 -15.36 19.93 -25.24
CA TYR A 209 -14.59 18.70 -25.00
C TYR A 209 -13.26 18.70 -25.75
N TYR A 210 -12.19 18.29 -25.09
CA TYR A 210 -10.86 18.11 -25.69
C TYR A 210 -9.98 17.21 -24.81
N TYR A 211 -8.79 16.83 -25.29
CA TYR A 211 -7.80 16.10 -24.50
C TYR A 211 -6.66 16.98 -24.06
N VAL A 212 -6.22 16.78 -22.82
CA VAL A 212 -5.02 17.40 -22.26
C VAL A 212 -3.96 16.37 -21.91
N ASP A 213 -2.69 16.80 -21.91
CA ASP A 213 -1.60 16.01 -21.34
C ASP A 213 -1.51 16.14 -19.82
N LYS A 214 -0.51 15.46 -19.23
CA LYS A 214 -0.23 15.48 -17.78
C LYS A 214 0.06 16.88 -17.20
N ASN A 215 0.46 17.84 -18.03
CA ASN A 215 0.73 19.22 -17.63
C ASN A 215 -0.50 20.12 -17.84
N GLY A 216 -1.59 19.57 -18.40
CA GLY A 216 -2.84 20.29 -18.65
C GLY A 216 -2.86 21.04 -19.98
N PHE A 217 -1.88 20.83 -20.86
CA PHE A 217 -1.88 21.44 -22.20
C PHE A 217 -2.84 20.68 -23.12
N LYS A 218 -3.70 21.41 -23.84
CA LYS A 218 -4.57 20.85 -24.88
C LYS A 218 -3.71 20.21 -25.97
N ARG A 219 -4.01 18.95 -26.32
CA ARG A 219 -3.24 18.16 -27.32
C ARG A 219 -4.09 17.66 -28.47
N LEU A 220 -5.35 17.30 -28.21
CA LEU A 220 -6.30 16.86 -29.23
C LEU A 220 -7.65 17.50 -28.96
N ALA A 221 -8.43 17.76 -30.01
CA ALA A 221 -9.81 18.19 -29.92
C ALA A 221 -10.60 17.56 -31.07
N PRO A 222 -11.82 17.08 -30.81
CA PRO A 222 -12.70 16.66 -31.88
C PRO A 222 -13.19 17.85 -32.69
N ASP A 223 -13.43 17.63 -33.99
CA ASP A 223 -14.11 18.62 -34.84
C ASP A 223 -15.63 18.64 -34.57
N ASN A 224 -16.19 17.50 -34.16
CA ASN A 224 -17.60 17.35 -33.80
C ASN A 224 -17.84 17.61 -32.31
N THR A 225 -18.99 18.19 -31.99
CA THR A 225 -19.44 18.37 -30.61
C THR A 225 -20.02 17.07 -30.06
N TYR A 226 -19.59 16.68 -28.85
CA TYR A 226 -20.09 15.49 -28.15
C TYR A 226 -20.81 15.86 -26.84
N GLU A 227 -21.83 15.08 -26.49
CA GLU A 227 -22.48 15.14 -25.17
C GLU A 227 -21.59 14.50 -24.09
N TYR A 228 -20.75 13.54 -24.47
CA TYR A 228 -19.76 12.88 -23.63
C TYR A 228 -18.54 12.45 -24.46
N LEU A 229 -17.35 12.59 -23.88
CA LEU A 229 -16.08 12.12 -24.45
C LEU A 229 -15.29 11.35 -23.40
N GLY A 230 -15.02 10.08 -23.68
CA GLY A 230 -14.33 9.14 -22.81
C GLY A 230 -12.82 9.06 -23.04
N THR A 231 -12.13 8.36 -22.14
CA THR A 231 -10.69 8.11 -22.24
C THR A 231 -10.42 7.11 -23.36
N PHE A 232 -9.34 7.31 -24.13
CA PHE A 232 -8.88 6.32 -25.10
C PHE A 232 -8.50 5.01 -24.39
N SER A 233 -9.06 3.91 -24.86
CA SER A 233 -8.69 2.58 -24.41
C SER A 233 -7.31 2.18 -24.94
N LYS A 234 -6.77 1.05 -24.46
CA LYS A 234 -5.50 0.50 -24.97
C LYS A 234 -5.62 0.09 -26.45
N GLU A 235 -6.83 -0.28 -26.86
CA GLU A 235 -7.22 -0.68 -28.20
C GLU A 235 -7.36 0.53 -29.14
N GLY A 236 -7.29 1.76 -28.62
CA GLY A 236 -7.23 2.98 -29.42
C GLY A 236 -8.58 3.69 -29.60
N TYR A 237 -9.64 3.21 -28.95
CA TYR A 237 -10.99 3.78 -29.06
C TYR A 237 -11.35 4.64 -27.87
N ALA A 238 -12.00 5.78 -28.12
CA ALA A 238 -12.71 6.55 -27.10
C ALA A 238 -14.21 6.33 -27.24
N LEU A 239 -14.88 6.12 -26.12
CA LEU A 239 -16.34 6.15 -26.08
C LEU A 239 -16.82 7.60 -26.22
N VAL A 240 -17.81 7.82 -27.07
CA VAL A 240 -18.48 9.11 -27.26
C VAL A 240 -19.98 8.98 -27.07
N LYS A 241 -20.65 10.09 -26.73
CA LYS A 241 -22.10 10.21 -26.84
C LYS A 241 -22.44 11.39 -27.74
N ALA A 242 -23.28 11.16 -28.75
CA ALA A 242 -23.79 12.18 -29.65
C ALA A 242 -25.24 11.87 -30.02
N LYS A 243 -26.09 12.90 -30.10
CA LYS A 243 -27.50 12.77 -30.48
C LYS A 243 -28.24 11.75 -29.60
N GLY A 244 -27.92 11.75 -28.30
CA GLY A 244 -28.52 10.84 -27.33
C GLY A 244 -27.99 9.40 -27.32
N LYS A 245 -27.10 9.01 -28.24
CA LYS A 245 -26.61 7.63 -28.38
C LYS A 245 -25.10 7.51 -28.18
N TYR A 246 -24.64 6.32 -27.81
CA TYR A 246 -23.23 6.01 -27.55
C TYR A 246 -22.55 5.39 -28.77
N GLY A 247 -21.32 5.77 -29.05
CA GLY A 247 -20.51 5.21 -30.13
C GLY A 247 -19.02 5.23 -29.79
N PHE A 248 -18.20 4.81 -30.74
CA PHE A 248 -16.75 4.75 -30.57
C PHE A 248 -16.03 5.51 -31.67
N VAL A 249 -14.98 6.25 -31.30
CA VAL A 249 -14.12 6.97 -32.23
C VAL A 249 -12.66 6.59 -32.04
N ASP A 250 -11.88 6.64 -33.12
CA ASP A 250 -10.42 6.50 -33.03
C ASP A 250 -9.74 7.81 -32.56
N ARG A 251 -8.40 7.80 -32.48
CA ARG A 251 -7.61 8.99 -32.08
C ARG A 251 -7.67 10.16 -33.06
N LYS A 252 -8.13 9.92 -34.29
CA LYS A 252 -8.38 10.96 -35.30
C LYS A 252 -9.85 11.41 -35.30
N PHE A 253 -10.65 10.88 -34.37
CA PHE A 253 -12.09 11.12 -34.26
C PHE A 253 -12.91 10.58 -35.45
N ASN A 254 -12.40 9.58 -36.17
CA ASN A 254 -13.21 8.83 -37.12
C ASN A 254 -14.22 7.97 -36.34
N GLU A 255 -15.49 8.01 -36.73
CA GLU A 255 -16.53 7.14 -36.18
C GLU A 255 -16.27 5.69 -36.62
N MET A 256 -16.21 4.79 -35.65
CA MET A 256 -15.82 3.39 -35.90
C MET A 256 -17.02 2.45 -36.00
N HIS A 257 -18.14 2.77 -35.35
CA HIS A 257 -19.31 1.90 -35.31
C HIS A 257 -20.61 2.64 -34.89
N GLU A 258 -21.76 2.02 -35.19
CA GLU A 258 -23.11 2.54 -34.94
C GLU A 258 -23.44 2.82 -33.46
N PHE A 259 -24.50 3.61 -33.31
CA PHE A 259 -24.93 4.29 -32.10
C PHE A 259 -25.82 3.40 -31.21
N TYR A 260 -25.29 2.96 -30.07
CA TYR A 260 -25.94 2.16 -29.04
C TYR A 260 -26.82 3.00 -28.09
N ASP A 261 -27.81 2.38 -27.44
CA ASP A 261 -28.55 3.03 -26.34
C ASP A 261 -27.66 3.32 -25.14
N TYR A 262 -26.69 2.44 -24.91
CA TYR A 262 -25.66 2.57 -23.90
C TYR A 262 -24.41 1.77 -24.30
N ALA A 263 -23.23 2.24 -23.91
CA ALA A 263 -22.01 1.48 -24.05
C ALA A 263 -21.00 1.82 -22.96
N THR A 264 -20.17 0.84 -22.60
CA THR A 264 -18.99 1.05 -21.75
C THR A 264 -17.75 1.33 -22.60
N SER A 265 -16.72 1.91 -21.99
CA SER A 265 -15.41 2.02 -22.62
C SER A 265 -14.80 0.63 -22.83
N PHE A 266 -14.06 0.46 -23.93
CA PHE A 266 -13.25 -0.76 -24.14
C PHE A 266 -12.20 -0.91 -23.05
N ASN A 267 -12.08 -2.13 -22.51
CA ASN A 267 -10.97 -2.57 -21.68
C ASN A 267 -10.86 -4.09 -21.77
N ASP A 268 -9.66 -4.63 -21.63
CA ASP A 268 -9.40 -6.08 -21.76
C ASP A 268 -9.96 -6.66 -23.07
N GLY A 269 -9.87 -5.89 -24.17
CA GLY A 269 -10.34 -6.29 -25.50
C GLY A 269 -11.86 -6.28 -25.72
N VAL A 270 -12.66 -5.90 -24.72
CA VAL A 270 -14.13 -5.93 -24.80
C VAL A 270 -14.80 -4.66 -24.29
N ALA A 271 -16.02 -4.43 -24.76
CA ALA A 271 -16.96 -3.46 -24.21
C ALA A 271 -18.33 -4.12 -24.03
N VAL A 272 -19.18 -3.55 -23.17
CA VAL A 272 -20.57 -3.98 -23.05
C VAL A 272 -21.47 -2.90 -23.61
N VAL A 273 -22.36 -3.29 -24.51
CA VAL A 273 -23.28 -2.41 -25.22
C VAL A 273 -24.72 -2.81 -24.96
N LYS A 274 -25.64 -1.84 -25.04
CA LYS A 274 -27.08 -2.05 -24.93
C LYS A 274 -27.77 -1.74 -26.25
N MET A 275 -28.56 -2.69 -26.73
CA MET A 275 -29.48 -2.56 -27.86
C MET A 275 -30.77 -3.33 -27.55
N ASP A 276 -31.92 -2.79 -27.93
CA ASP A 276 -33.23 -3.45 -27.78
C ASP A 276 -33.47 -3.99 -26.36
N ASP A 277 -33.16 -3.15 -25.36
CA ASP A 277 -33.29 -3.47 -23.94
C ASP A 277 -32.44 -4.63 -23.38
N LYS A 278 -31.49 -5.15 -24.16
CA LYS A 278 -30.53 -6.17 -23.73
C LYS A 278 -29.08 -5.71 -23.85
N TYR A 279 -28.25 -6.26 -22.98
CA TYR A 279 -26.81 -6.02 -22.96
C TYR A 279 -26.06 -7.17 -23.63
N LYS A 280 -25.02 -6.84 -24.40
CA LYS A 280 -24.11 -7.78 -25.08
C LYS A 280 -22.66 -7.38 -24.87
N ILE A 281 -21.76 -8.36 -24.90
CA ILE A 281 -20.32 -8.14 -24.92
C ILE A 281 -19.87 -8.07 -26.38
N ILE A 282 -19.15 -7.01 -26.76
CA ILE A 282 -18.56 -6.86 -28.09
C ILE A 282 -17.03 -6.85 -28.02
N ASN A 283 -16.39 -7.35 -29.07
CA ASN A 283 -14.94 -7.29 -29.24
C ASN A 283 -14.51 -5.98 -29.92
N THR A 284 -13.20 -5.80 -30.14
CA THR A 284 -12.63 -4.61 -30.80
C THR A 284 -12.95 -4.47 -32.29
N LYS A 285 -13.53 -5.50 -32.91
CA LYS A 285 -14.10 -5.45 -34.27
C LYS A 285 -15.59 -5.12 -34.26
N PHE A 286 -16.16 -4.82 -33.08
CA PHE A 286 -17.58 -4.55 -32.87
C PHE A 286 -18.48 -5.75 -33.19
N GLU A 287 -17.94 -6.96 -33.08
CA GLU A 287 -18.68 -8.20 -33.22
C GLU A 287 -19.09 -8.71 -31.83
N ASP A 288 -20.27 -9.32 -31.73
CA ASP A 288 -20.72 -10.01 -30.52
C ASP A 288 -19.70 -11.09 -30.14
N VAL A 289 -19.29 -11.12 -28.86
CA VAL A 289 -18.36 -12.13 -28.33
C VAL A 289 -19.05 -13.48 -28.12
N THR A 290 -20.35 -13.46 -27.85
CA THR A 290 -21.18 -14.62 -27.54
C THR A 290 -22.64 -14.33 -27.92
N ASP A 291 -23.42 -15.38 -28.18
CA ASP A 291 -24.86 -15.28 -28.44
C ASP A 291 -25.66 -14.95 -27.16
N ASN A 292 -25.04 -15.04 -25.98
CA ASN A 292 -25.67 -14.72 -24.71
C ASN A 292 -26.05 -13.23 -24.62
N THR A 293 -27.22 -12.97 -24.04
CA THR A 293 -27.70 -11.61 -23.73
C THR A 293 -27.97 -11.47 -22.23
N TYR A 294 -27.89 -10.23 -21.75
CA TYR A 294 -27.94 -9.91 -20.34
C TYR A 294 -28.91 -8.75 -20.07
N ASP A 295 -29.35 -8.62 -18.82
CA ASP A 295 -30.30 -7.59 -18.37
C ASP A 295 -29.58 -6.35 -17.84
N GLY A 296 -28.27 -6.44 -17.62
CA GLY A 296 -27.46 -5.36 -17.09
C GLY A 296 -25.98 -5.71 -16.98
N VAL A 297 -25.20 -4.73 -16.54
CA VAL A 297 -23.75 -4.84 -16.37
C VAL A 297 -23.30 -4.01 -15.18
N LYS A 298 -22.37 -4.54 -14.36
CA LYS A 298 -21.68 -3.72 -13.36
C LYS A 298 -20.73 -2.78 -14.09
N VAL A 299 -20.75 -1.50 -13.75
CA VAL A 299 -19.91 -0.47 -14.36
C VAL A 299 -19.18 0.31 -13.27
N SER A 300 -17.88 0.54 -13.47
CA SER A 300 -17.07 1.36 -12.57
C SER A 300 -17.43 2.85 -12.71
N ASN A 301 -17.03 3.65 -11.73
CA ASN A 301 -17.29 5.10 -11.75
C ASN A 301 -16.56 5.91 -12.84
N ILE A 302 -15.77 5.23 -13.67
CA ILE A 302 -15.04 5.75 -14.83
C ILE A 302 -15.46 5.04 -16.14
N ASN A 303 -16.61 4.37 -16.12
CA ASN A 303 -17.28 3.75 -17.27
C ASN A 303 -16.59 2.53 -17.91
N TYR A 304 -15.91 1.72 -17.11
CA TYR A 304 -15.39 0.40 -17.54
C TYR A 304 -16.23 -0.73 -16.93
N ALA A 305 -16.56 -1.75 -17.73
CA ALA A 305 -17.27 -2.96 -17.32
C ALA A 305 -16.37 -4.18 -17.12
N SER A 306 -15.18 -4.20 -17.73
CA SER A 306 -14.21 -5.28 -17.55
C SER A 306 -13.04 -4.82 -16.68
N ARG A 307 -12.51 -5.75 -15.90
CA ARG A 307 -11.23 -5.59 -15.22
C ARG A 307 -10.62 -6.97 -14.96
N CYS A 308 -9.35 -7.13 -15.31
CA CYS A 308 -8.65 -8.40 -15.18
C CYS A 308 -9.29 -9.50 -16.02
N GLU A 309 -9.74 -9.15 -17.24
CA GLU A 309 -10.38 -10.07 -18.20
C GLU A 309 -11.71 -10.66 -17.69
N LEU A 310 -12.29 -10.04 -16.65
CA LEU A 310 -13.52 -10.45 -16.00
C LEU A 310 -14.55 -9.33 -16.00
N LEU A 311 -15.83 -9.71 -16.07
CA LEU A 311 -16.99 -8.84 -16.06
C LEU A 311 -18.03 -9.40 -15.08
N PHE A 312 -18.85 -8.52 -14.53
CA PHE A 312 -20.08 -8.92 -13.86
C PHE A 312 -21.29 -8.45 -14.66
N LEU A 313 -22.09 -9.40 -15.12
CA LEU A 313 -23.30 -9.15 -15.89
C LEU A 313 -24.52 -9.52 -15.06
N ASN A 314 -25.67 -8.88 -15.32
CA ASN A 314 -26.91 -9.20 -14.64
C ASN A 314 -27.78 -10.08 -15.54
N LYS A 315 -28.31 -11.16 -14.97
CA LYS A 315 -29.23 -12.09 -15.62
C LYS A 315 -30.30 -12.45 -14.61
N ASN A 316 -31.57 -12.23 -14.96
CA ASN A 316 -32.72 -12.49 -14.10
C ASN A 316 -32.64 -11.80 -12.72
N GLY A 317 -32.11 -10.57 -12.69
CA GLY A 317 -32.03 -9.77 -11.47
C GLY A 317 -30.86 -10.10 -10.53
N LYS A 318 -29.98 -11.04 -10.90
CA LYS A 318 -28.75 -11.36 -10.16
C LYS A 318 -27.53 -11.19 -11.04
N TYR A 319 -26.40 -10.85 -10.43
CA TYR A 319 -25.11 -10.81 -11.12
C TYR A 319 -24.47 -12.20 -11.20
N LEU A 320 -23.74 -12.43 -12.30
CA LEU A 320 -22.83 -13.55 -12.52
C LEU A 320 -21.47 -13.07 -13.00
N LEU A 321 -20.43 -13.87 -12.75
CA LEU A 321 -19.08 -13.62 -13.23
C LEU A 321 -18.92 -14.21 -14.65
N VAL A 322 -18.39 -13.42 -15.58
CA VAL A 322 -18.16 -13.80 -16.98
C VAL A 322 -16.75 -13.38 -17.38
N ASP A 323 -16.04 -14.20 -18.17
CA ASP A 323 -14.76 -13.77 -18.75
C ASP A 323 -14.94 -12.90 -20.01
N CYS A 324 -13.85 -12.28 -20.48
CA CYS A 324 -13.83 -11.49 -21.71
C CYS A 324 -14.06 -12.30 -23.00
N TYR A 325 -14.14 -13.63 -22.90
CA TYR A 325 -14.49 -14.53 -24.00
C TYR A 325 -15.97 -14.93 -23.98
N GLY A 326 -16.75 -14.36 -23.05
CA GLY A 326 -18.19 -14.60 -22.94
C GLY A 326 -18.56 -15.89 -22.22
N LYS A 327 -17.60 -16.57 -21.56
CA LYS A 327 -17.89 -17.75 -20.75
C LYS A 327 -18.44 -17.32 -19.39
N GLU A 328 -19.66 -17.75 -19.09
CA GLU A 328 -20.24 -17.65 -17.74
C GLU A 328 -19.43 -18.56 -16.78
N ILE A 329 -18.76 -17.95 -15.80
CA ILE A 329 -17.91 -18.65 -14.82
C ILE A 329 -18.75 -19.12 -13.61
N THR A 330 -19.77 -18.34 -13.26
CA THR A 330 -20.68 -18.65 -12.16
C THR A 330 -22.12 -18.59 -12.63
N GLU A 331 -23.02 -19.20 -11.86
CA GLU A 331 -24.45 -18.96 -11.98
C GLU A 331 -24.83 -17.52 -11.55
N PRO A 332 -25.97 -16.98 -11.99
CA PRO A 332 -26.48 -15.67 -11.57
C PRO A 332 -27.05 -15.75 -10.14
N ILE A 333 -26.20 -15.52 -9.16
CA ILE A 333 -26.53 -15.67 -7.73
C ILE A 333 -26.28 -14.43 -6.88
N TYR A 334 -25.52 -13.45 -7.38
CA TYR A 334 -25.09 -12.31 -6.58
C TYR A 334 -26.12 -11.16 -6.63
N ASP A 335 -26.47 -10.59 -5.48
CA ASP A 335 -27.35 -9.42 -5.36
C ASP A 335 -26.68 -8.14 -5.89
N ASP A 336 -25.39 -8.01 -5.62
CA ASP A 336 -24.51 -6.92 -6.03
C ASP A 336 -23.07 -7.42 -5.98
N VAL A 337 -22.15 -6.66 -6.56
CA VAL A 337 -20.75 -7.04 -6.78
C VAL A 337 -19.87 -5.81 -6.79
N ASP A 338 -18.57 -5.98 -6.55
CA ASP A 338 -17.54 -4.99 -6.83
C ASP A 338 -16.44 -5.60 -7.69
N PHE A 339 -15.74 -4.78 -8.47
CA PHE A 339 -14.75 -5.25 -9.45
C PHE A 339 -13.52 -5.84 -8.78
N PHE A 340 -12.92 -6.84 -9.41
CA PHE A 340 -11.53 -7.21 -9.11
C PHE A 340 -10.62 -5.99 -9.26
N VAL A 341 -9.85 -5.62 -8.23
CA VAL A 341 -8.89 -4.51 -8.35
C VAL A 341 -7.64 -4.95 -9.12
N ASN A 342 -7.22 -6.19 -8.89
CA ASN A 342 -6.18 -6.90 -9.64
C ASN A 342 -6.51 -8.41 -9.70
N SER A 343 -5.81 -9.15 -10.56
CA SER A 343 -6.11 -10.55 -10.88
C SER A 343 -5.64 -11.57 -9.83
N LEU A 344 -4.90 -11.12 -8.81
CA LEU A 344 -4.33 -11.97 -7.76
C LEU A 344 -5.14 -11.90 -6.45
N GLU A 345 -6.18 -11.08 -6.43
CA GLU A 345 -6.97 -10.78 -5.23
C GLU A 345 -8.45 -11.05 -5.45
N TYR A 346 -9.24 -10.82 -4.41
CA TYR A 346 -10.63 -11.26 -4.33
C TYR A 346 -11.59 -10.13 -4.66
N ALA A 347 -12.66 -10.45 -5.39
CA ALA A 347 -13.76 -9.53 -5.63
C ALA A 347 -14.80 -9.63 -4.52
N ALA A 348 -15.35 -8.50 -4.10
CA ALA A 348 -16.47 -8.47 -3.17
C ALA A 348 -17.78 -8.82 -3.91
N VAL A 349 -18.57 -9.71 -3.34
CA VAL A 349 -19.88 -10.11 -3.87
C VAL A 349 -20.91 -10.15 -2.76
N LYS A 350 -22.15 -9.80 -3.08
CA LYS A 350 -23.25 -9.75 -2.15
C LYS A 350 -24.20 -10.91 -2.39
N ILE A 351 -24.54 -11.66 -1.34
CA ILE A 351 -25.49 -12.76 -1.38
C ILE A 351 -26.41 -12.63 -0.16
N ASN A 352 -27.72 -12.68 -0.39
CA ASN A 352 -28.74 -12.54 0.64
C ASN A 352 -28.55 -11.29 1.53
N GLY A 353 -28.19 -10.17 0.91
CA GLY A 353 -28.06 -8.89 1.60
C GLY A 353 -26.71 -8.66 2.30
N LEU A 354 -25.80 -9.63 2.33
CA LEU A 354 -24.48 -9.52 2.99
C LEU A 354 -23.34 -9.70 1.98
N TRP A 355 -22.21 -9.06 2.24
CA TRP A 355 -21.02 -9.10 1.40
C TRP A 355 -20.01 -10.13 1.90
N GLY A 356 -19.47 -10.89 0.96
CA GLY A 356 -18.33 -11.80 1.11
C GLY A 356 -17.40 -11.64 -0.08
N PHE A 357 -16.52 -12.61 -0.31
CA PHE A 357 -15.49 -12.50 -1.34
C PHE A 357 -15.30 -13.78 -2.14
N ILE A 358 -15.01 -13.62 -3.43
CA ILE A 358 -14.71 -14.71 -4.36
C ILE A 358 -13.33 -14.55 -5.00
N ASP A 359 -12.72 -15.67 -5.38
CA ASP A 359 -11.56 -15.68 -6.27
C ASP A 359 -11.98 -15.50 -7.75
N LYS A 360 -10.99 -15.43 -8.64
CA LYS A 360 -11.21 -15.29 -10.09
C LYS A 360 -11.94 -16.46 -10.76
N ASN A 361 -12.02 -17.61 -10.08
CA ASN A 361 -12.74 -18.79 -10.56
C ASN A 361 -14.18 -18.81 -10.03
N GLY A 362 -14.61 -17.75 -9.32
CA GLY A 362 -15.94 -17.66 -8.72
C GLY A 362 -16.08 -18.45 -7.42
N LYS A 363 -15.00 -18.98 -6.85
CA LYS A 363 -15.05 -19.72 -5.58
C LYS A 363 -15.13 -18.74 -4.42
N THR A 364 -16.11 -18.91 -3.53
CA THR A 364 -16.17 -18.18 -2.26
C THR A 364 -14.94 -18.49 -1.41
N VAL A 365 -14.20 -17.45 -1.04
CA VAL A 365 -13.01 -17.53 -0.18
C VAL A 365 -13.24 -16.95 1.20
N ILE A 366 -14.16 -15.99 1.32
CA ILE A 366 -14.65 -15.45 2.59
C ILE A 366 -16.17 -15.40 2.49
N ASN A 367 -16.86 -15.99 3.47
CA ASN A 367 -18.31 -16.10 3.44
C ASN A 367 -18.99 -14.73 3.56
N PRO A 368 -20.19 -14.55 2.98
CA PRO A 368 -20.95 -13.32 3.15
C PRO A 368 -21.35 -13.06 4.61
N THR A 369 -20.71 -12.08 5.24
CA THR A 369 -20.96 -11.70 6.65
C THR A 369 -20.98 -10.18 6.87
N TYR A 370 -20.43 -9.40 5.93
CA TYR A 370 -20.26 -7.95 6.09
C TYR A 370 -21.48 -7.17 5.57
N GLN A 371 -21.79 -6.04 6.22
CA GLN A 371 -22.89 -5.16 5.77
C GLN A 371 -22.59 -4.50 4.41
N ASN A 372 -21.34 -4.09 4.22
CA ASN A 372 -20.78 -3.56 2.99
C ASN A 372 -19.30 -3.95 2.87
N ALA A 373 -18.81 -4.08 1.63
CA ALA A 373 -17.41 -4.34 1.34
C ALA A 373 -17.01 -3.79 -0.03
N HIS A 374 -15.72 -3.50 -0.21
CA HIS A 374 -15.11 -3.40 -1.54
C HIS A 374 -14.03 -4.46 -1.72
N SER A 375 -13.69 -4.75 -2.96
CA SER A 375 -12.75 -5.81 -3.33
C SER A 375 -11.34 -5.60 -2.75
N PHE A 376 -10.63 -6.71 -2.57
CA PHE A 376 -9.26 -6.71 -2.05
C PHE A 376 -8.29 -5.97 -2.97
N SER A 377 -7.40 -5.19 -2.37
CA SER A 377 -6.17 -4.71 -2.97
C SER A 377 -5.05 -4.63 -1.92
N CYS A 378 -3.81 -4.96 -2.29
CA CYS A 378 -2.65 -4.86 -1.39
C CYS A 378 -2.81 -5.72 -0.11
N GLY A 379 -3.45 -6.88 -0.25
CA GLY A 379 -3.74 -7.81 0.84
C GLY A 379 -4.86 -7.35 1.78
N LEU A 380 -5.54 -6.24 1.48
CA LEU A 380 -6.56 -5.63 2.35
C LEU A 380 -7.87 -5.36 1.59
N ALA A 381 -9.00 -5.49 2.27
CA ALA A 381 -10.31 -5.08 1.77
C ALA A 381 -11.00 -4.13 2.75
N PRO A 382 -11.59 -3.03 2.28
CA PRO A 382 -12.43 -2.21 3.14
C PRO A 382 -13.76 -2.93 3.38
N VAL A 383 -14.16 -3.00 4.65
CA VAL A 383 -15.43 -3.59 5.08
C VAL A 383 -16.11 -2.68 6.08
N GLN A 384 -17.44 -2.74 6.13
CA GLN A 384 -18.23 -2.00 7.10
C GLN A 384 -18.60 -2.89 8.29
N ILE A 385 -18.18 -2.45 9.48
CA ILE A 385 -18.46 -3.08 10.78
C ILE A 385 -19.06 -1.99 11.66
N ASP A 386 -20.21 -2.26 12.29
CA ASP A 386 -20.94 -1.30 13.13
C ASP A 386 -21.13 0.09 12.49
N LYS A 387 -21.48 0.09 11.20
CA LYS A 387 -21.72 1.28 10.35
C LYS A 387 -20.47 2.09 9.98
N LEU A 388 -19.30 1.77 10.51
CA LEU A 388 -18.03 2.40 10.14
C LEU A 388 -17.20 1.49 9.25
N TRP A 389 -16.36 2.10 8.42
CA TRP A 389 -15.47 1.40 7.52
C TRP A 389 -14.08 1.24 8.16
N GLY A 390 -13.57 0.02 8.10
CA GLY A 390 -12.20 -0.37 8.42
C GLY A 390 -11.62 -1.21 7.28
N TYR A 391 -10.47 -1.84 7.51
CA TYR A 391 -9.84 -2.73 6.53
C TYR A 391 -9.47 -4.06 7.19
N ILE A 392 -9.86 -5.16 6.54
CA ILE A 392 -9.49 -6.51 6.94
C ILE A 392 -8.45 -7.09 5.99
N ASP A 393 -7.74 -8.12 6.44
CA ASP A 393 -6.93 -8.96 5.57
C ASP A 393 -7.62 -10.25 5.14
N LYS A 394 -6.88 -11.10 4.43
CA LYS A 394 -7.37 -12.39 3.92
C LYS A 394 -7.67 -13.41 5.01
N ASN A 395 -7.17 -13.22 6.23
CA ASN A 395 -7.49 -14.02 7.41
C ASN A 395 -8.64 -13.40 8.21
N GLU A 396 -9.35 -12.41 7.63
CA GLU A 396 -10.43 -11.65 8.27
C GLU A 396 -10.00 -10.88 9.52
N SER A 397 -8.68 -10.68 9.70
CA SER A 397 -8.16 -9.88 10.79
C SER A 397 -8.33 -8.40 10.47
N VAL A 398 -8.87 -7.63 11.41
CA VAL A 398 -8.97 -6.17 11.29
C VAL A 398 -7.58 -5.56 11.36
N ILE A 399 -7.12 -4.97 10.26
CA ILE A 399 -5.80 -4.34 10.13
C ILE A 399 -5.88 -2.82 10.33
N ILE A 400 -6.98 -2.21 9.88
CA ILE A 400 -7.30 -0.82 10.18
C ILE A 400 -8.67 -0.79 10.83
N GLU A 401 -8.72 -0.37 12.09
CA GLU A 401 -9.95 -0.32 12.87
C GLU A 401 -11.05 0.51 12.18
N PRO A 402 -12.33 0.07 12.24
CA PRO A 402 -13.47 0.81 11.73
C PRO A 402 -13.56 2.21 12.34
N GLN A 403 -13.33 3.23 11.51
CA GLN A 403 -13.28 4.63 11.96
C GLN A 403 -13.69 5.64 10.89
N PHE A 404 -14.00 5.17 9.67
CA PHE A 404 -14.34 6.03 8.54
C PHE A 404 -15.83 5.92 8.20
N ASN A 405 -16.41 6.99 7.67
CA ASN A 405 -17.77 6.99 7.13
C ASN A 405 -17.87 6.35 5.73
N GLY A 406 -16.72 6.07 5.11
CA GLY A 406 -16.59 5.45 3.80
C GLY A 406 -15.13 5.09 3.54
N ALA A 407 -14.89 4.03 2.77
CA ALA A 407 -13.54 3.62 2.40
C ALA A 407 -13.56 3.01 0.99
N LYS A 408 -12.44 3.14 0.28
CA LYS A 408 -12.21 2.52 -1.03
C LYS A 408 -10.99 1.62 -0.99
N SER A 409 -10.95 0.67 -1.92
CA SER A 409 -9.79 -0.21 -2.10
C SER A 409 -8.53 0.60 -2.41
N PHE A 410 -7.39 0.10 -1.92
CA PHE A 410 -6.09 0.66 -2.24
C PHE A 410 -5.75 0.45 -3.72
N ASN A 411 -4.84 1.25 -4.24
CA ASN A 411 -4.17 0.99 -5.50
C ASN A 411 -2.84 0.24 -5.24
N LYS A 412 -2.15 -0.20 -6.30
CA LYS A 412 -0.90 -0.97 -6.20
C LYS A 412 0.27 -0.30 -5.45
N ASN A 413 0.19 1.01 -5.19
CA ASN A 413 1.17 1.76 -4.39
C ASN A 413 0.70 1.94 -2.94
N GLY A 414 -0.39 1.28 -2.53
CA GLY A 414 -0.95 1.39 -1.18
C GLY A 414 -1.72 2.69 -0.95
N VAL A 415 -2.13 3.41 -2.01
CA VAL A 415 -2.92 4.64 -1.87
C VAL A 415 -4.40 4.35 -2.09
N GLY A 416 -5.22 4.68 -1.11
CA GLY A 416 -6.67 4.53 -1.12
C GLY A 416 -7.35 5.85 -0.78
N ALA A 417 -8.67 5.81 -0.64
CA ALA A 417 -9.47 6.96 -0.25
C ALA A 417 -10.43 6.60 0.89
N VAL A 418 -10.55 7.49 1.86
CA VAL A 418 -11.48 7.34 3.00
C VAL A 418 -12.30 8.61 3.19
N LEU A 419 -13.53 8.43 3.64
CA LEU A 419 -14.46 9.50 3.95
C LEU A 419 -14.51 9.68 5.47
N LYS A 420 -14.11 10.86 5.95
CA LYS A 420 -14.45 11.32 7.31
C LYS A 420 -15.61 12.32 7.18
N SER A 421 -15.35 13.61 7.37
CA SER A 421 -16.26 14.68 6.93
C SER A 421 -16.12 15.01 5.44
N SER A 422 -15.02 14.61 4.82
CA SER A 422 -14.73 14.76 3.38
C SER A 422 -13.81 13.63 2.95
N TRP A 423 -13.76 13.36 1.64
CA TRP A 423 -12.86 12.35 1.09
C TRP A 423 -11.41 12.83 1.19
N ARG A 424 -10.52 11.95 1.65
CA ARG A 424 -9.07 12.18 1.73
C ARG A 424 -8.35 10.93 1.24
N THR A 425 -7.13 11.09 0.74
CA THR A 425 -6.27 9.94 0.45
C THR A 425 -5.68 9.39 1.74
N ILE A 426 -5.46 8.08 1.77
CA ILE A 426 -4.60 7.42 2.77
C ILE A 426 -3.54 6.60 2.05
N THR A 427 -2.33 6.56 2.61
CA THR A 427 -1.20 5.83 2.03
C THR A 427 -0.67 4.84 3.06
N LEU A 428 -0.75 3.55 2.76
CA LEU A 428 -0.19 2.50 3.60
C LEU A 428 1.33 2.65 3.70
N LYS A 429 1.84 2.60 4.92
CA LYS A 429 3.28 2.55 5.20
C LYS A 429 3.87 1.20 4.81
N TYR A 430 3.11 0.13 5.08
CA TYR A 430 3.51 -1.24 4.79
C TYR A 430 2.31 -2.09 4.36
N PHE A 431 2.53 -2.90 3.32
CA PHE A 431 1.61 -3.89 2.80
C PHE A 431 2.38 -4.91 1.96
N GLU A 432 1.79 -6.09 1.79
CA GLU A 432 2.32 -7.13 0.91
C GLU A 432 1.91 -6.83 -0.53
N LYS A 433 2.87 -6.97 -1.46
CA LYS A 433 2.67 -6.69 -2.88
C LYS A 433 2.10 -7.88 -3.62
#